data_AF-A0A2A5FT44-F1
#
_entry.id   AF-A0A2A5FT44-F1
#
_cell.length_a   1.000
_cell.length_b   1.000
_cell.length_c   1.000
_cell.angle_alpha   90.00
_cell.angle_beta   90.00
_cell.angle_gamma   90.00
#
_symmetry.space_group_name_H-M   'P 1'
#
loop_
_entity.id
_entity.type
_entity.pdbx_description
1 polymer ?
#
loop_
_entity_poly.entity_id
_entity_poly.type
_entity_poly.pdbx_seq_one_letter_code
_entity_poly.pdbx_strand_id
1 'polypeptide(L)'
;MKKTAILFLTAGVFFACNQPVKKNKAEKSFETQLQERLLSAKAGDVIEIAEGTHKFTRSLSLDGIDNVTIKGAGKDKTILSFKEQIEGAEGLKITANGIIISDLTVQDTKGDAIKVQESDGVTFRNVGVTWTNGPDSANGAYGLYPVTCKNVLIENCEASAASDAGIYVGQSEHIVVRNCKVWENVAGIEIENSIYADVYDNEAYNNTGGVLIFDLPELPKKNGHHIRVYNNNVHDNNLPNFSPIGNTVALVPAGTGMLILATREVEFFNNTVKNHKTTSLAVVSYMTTEKPFTDSLYNPFPSAIYVHDNTFEQTPAMPDTSRALGKLTAMLFQGNSPHILFDGFADPAATGEDGRICIKNNGEISFANINAPSGFKEIKTDLAEYDCELSRLSEVEL
;
A
#
# COMPACT_ATOMS: atom_id res chain seq x y z
N MET A 1 -99.46 -32.29 -17.41
CA MET A 1 -98.70 -31.90 -16.20
C MET A 1 -97.33 -32.55 -16.22
N LYS A 2 -96.28 -31.79 -16.52
CA LYS A 2 -94.90 -31.91 -16.00
C LYS A 2 -94.10 -30.74 -16.58
N LYS A 3 -93.44 -30.00 -15.69
CA LYS A 3 -92.85 -28.69 -15.88
C LYS A 3 -91.52 -28.81 -16.63
N THR A 4 -91.30 -27.98 -17.64
CA THR A 4 -89.99 -27.78 -18.27
C THR A 4 -89.54 -26.35 -17.99
N ALA A 5 -88.46 -26.20 -17.25
CA ALA A 5 -87.84 -24.93 -16.91
C ALA A 5 -87.08 -24.36 -18.12
N ILE A 6 -87.32 -23.09 -18.44
CA ILE A 6 -86.61 -22.33 -19.48
C ILE A 6 -85.43 -21.65 -18.80
N LEU A 7 -84.21 -22.04 -19.19
CA LEU A 7 -82.96 -21.42 -18.77
C LEU A 7 -82.61 -20.31 -19.78
N PHE A 8 -82.60 -19.06 -19.34
CA PHE A 8 -82.13 -17.91 -20.13
C PHE A 8 -80.59 -17.94 -20.18
N LEU A 9 -80.03 -18.09 -21.39
CA LEU A 9 -78.60 -17.93 -21.65
C LEU A 9 -78.37 -16.52 -22.22
N THR A 10 -77.88 -15.59 -21.40
CA THR A 10 -77.42 -14.27 -21.83
C THR A 10 -75.99 -14.37 -22.38
N ALA A 11 -75.82 -14.18 -23.68
CA ALA A 11 -74.51 -14.09 -24.33
C ALA A 11 -73.93 -12.67 -24.12
N GLY A 12 -72.96 -12.55 -23.21
CA GLY A 12 -72.14 -11.35 -23.05
C GLY A 12 -70.90 -11.43 -23.94
N VAL A 13 -70.83 -10.60 -24.97
CA VAL A 13 -69.65 -10.43 -25.81
C VAL A 13 -68.65 -9.54 -25.06
N PHE A 14 -67.58 -10.12 -24.52
CA PHE A 14 -66.44 -9.37 -23.99
C PHE A 14 -65.52 -8.97 -25.15
N PHE A 15 -65.49 -7.68 -25.49
CA PHE A 15 -64.42 -7.10 -26.29
C PHE A 15 -63.15 -7.02 -25.44
N ALA A 16 -62.23 -7.96 -25.64
CA ALA A 16 -60.88 -7.89 -25.08
C ALA A 16 -60.03 -6.90 -25.91
N CYS A 17 -59.79 -5.71 -25.37
CA CYS A 17 -58.75 -4.82 -25.88
C CYS A 17 -57.38 -5.43 -25.59
N ASN A 18 -56.78 -6.07 -26.59
CA ASN A 18 -55.42 -6.59 -26.52
C ASN A 18 -54.45 -5.46 -26.94
N GLN A 19 -54.04 -4.61 -25.99
CA GLN A 19 -52.90 -3.74 -26.24
C GLN A 19 -51.60 -4.51 -26.00
N PRO A 20 -50.67 -4.56 -26.96
CA PRO A 20 -49.37 -5.16 -26.73
C PRO A 20 -48.61 -4.31 -25.71
N VAL A 21 -48.42 -4.85 -24.51
CA VAL A 21 -47.49 -4.31 -23.52
C VAL A 21 -46.10 -4.35 -24.16
N LYS A 22 -45.59 -3.17 -24.55
CA LYS A 22 -44.17 -3.02 -24.91
C LYS A 22 -43.36 -3.44 -23.68
N LYS A 23 -42.74 -4.61 -23.73
CA LYS A 23 -41.69 -4.99 -22.80
C LYS A 23 -40.53 -4.02 -23.01
N ASN A 24 -40.47 -2.96 -22.20
CA ASN A 24 -39.22 -2.21 -22.05
C ASN A 24 -38.19 -3.23 -21.54
N LYS A 25 -37.15 -3.52 -22.33
CA LYS A 25 -35.95 -4.16 -21.79
C LYS A 25 -35.49 -3.25 -20.65
N ALA A 26 -35.40 -3.79 -19.44
CA ALA A 26 -34.80 -3.07 -18.33
C ALA A 26 -33.40 -2.65 -18.78
N GLU A 27 -33.11 -1.35 -18.66
CA GLU A 27 -31.79 -0.81 -18.96
C GLU A 27 -30.79 -1.46 -17.99
N LYS A 28 -29.65 -1.95 -18.51
CA LYS A 28 -28.63 -2.59 -17.66
C LYS A 28 -28.10 -1.57 -16.66
N SER A 29 -27.80 -1.99 -15.43
CA SER A 29 -27.14 -1.11 -14.46
C SER A 29 -25.77 -0.65 -14.98
N PHE A 30 -25.29 0.50 -14.53
CA PHE A 30 -23.95 0.99 -14.88
C PHE A 30 -22.87 -0.03 -14.54
N GLU A 31 -22.94 -0.65 -13.35
CA GLU A 31 -22.07 -1.76 -12.93
C GLU A 31 -22.03 -2.87 -13.99
N THR A 32 -23.19 -3.34 -14.46
CA THR A 32 -23.27 -4.42 -15.47
C THR A 32 -22.63 -3.97 -16.79
N GLN A 33 -22.92 -2.74 -17.22
CA GLN A 33 -22.38 -2.21 -18.47
C GLN A 33 -20.85 -2.06 -18.41
N LEU A 34 -20.30 -1.58 -17.29
CA LEU A 34 -18.86 -1.42 -17.13
C LEU A 34 -18.15 -2.77 -17.06
N GLN A 35 -18.68 -3.73 -16.30
CA GLN A 35 -18.12 -5.08 -16.24
C GLN A 35 -18.13 -5.74 -17.62
N GLU A 36 -19.22 -5.62 -18.39
CA GLU A 36 -19.27 -6.15 -19.75
C GLU A 36 -18.23 -5.49 -20.67
N ARG A 37 -18.00 -4.18 -20.54
CA ARG A 37 -16.94 -3.47 -21.28
C ARG A 37 -15.55 -3.97 -20.91
N LEU A 38 -15.27 -4.23 -19.63
CA LEU A 38 -14.00 -4.79 -19.17
C LEU A 38 -13.78 -6.20 -19.73
N LEU A 39 -14.80 -7.07 -19.65
CA LEU A 39 -14.72 -8.46 -20.13
C LEU A 39 -14.67 -8.60 -21.65
N SER A 40 -15.19 -7.62 -22.38
CA SER A 40 -15.20 -7.62 -23.86
C SER A 40 -14.13 -6.69 -24.47
N ALA A 41 -13.26 -6.13 -23.63
CA ALA A 41 -12.15 -5.30 -24.06
C ALA A 41 -11.23 -6.05 -25.02
N LYS A 42 -10.58 -5.29 -25.88
CA LYS A 42 -9.50 -5.74 -26.75
C LYS A 42 -8.23 -5.02 -26.37
N ALA A 43 -7.10 -5.61 -26.76
CA ALA A 43 -5.82 -4.99 -26.51
C ALA A 43 -5.73 -3.59 -27.15
N GLY A 44 -5.30 -2.60 -26.36
CA GLY A 44 -5.25 -1.20 -26.75
C GLY A 44 -6.53 -0.40 -26.46
N ASP A 45 -7.60 -1.03 -25.97
CA ASP A 45 -8.85 -0.32 -25.68
C ASP A 45 -8.69 0.68 -24.54
N VAL A 46 -9.36 1.82 -24.68
CA VAL A 46 -9.53 2.82 -23.62
C VAL A 46 -10.97 2.75 -23.11
N ILE A 47 -11.12 2.29 -21.88
CA ILE A 47 -12.40 2.21 -21.18
C ILE A 47 -12.60 3.51 -20.39
N GLU A 48 -13.26 4.47 -21.04
CA GLU A 48 -13.63 5.73 -20.40
C GLU A 48 -14.83 5.56 -19.46
N ILE A 49 -14.71 6.15 -18.27
CA ILE A 49 -15.74 6.23 -17.24
C ILE A 49 -16.08 7.72 -17.06
N ALA A 50 -17.34 8.06 -17.32
CA ALA A 50 -17.81 9.44 -17.21
C ALA A 50 -17.68 9.99 -15.78
N GLU A 51 -17.70 11.32 -15.65
CA GLU A 51 -17.83 11.97 -14.35
C GLU A 51 -19.10 11.50 -13.61
N GLY A 52 -19.02 11.48 -12.29
CA GLY A 52 -20.07 11.01 -11.40
C GLY A 52 -19.58 10.02 -10.35
N THR A 53 -20.47 9.72 -9.40
CA THR A 53 -20.29 8.67 -8.40
C THR A 53 -21.05 7.43 -8.84
N HIS A 54 -20.30 6.39 -9.20
CA HIS A 54 -20.80 5.12 -9.69
C HIS A 54 -20.78 4.09 -8.56
N LYS A 55 -21.93 3.51 -8.25
CA LYS A 55 -22.07 2.56 -7.14
C LYS A 55 -21.88 1.13 -7.61
N PHE A 56 -21.13 0.36 -6.84
CA PHE A 56 -20.83 -1.05 -7.09
C PHE A 56 -21.21 -1.90 -5.89
N THR A 57 -21.79 -3.05 -6.20
CA THR A 57 -22.19 -4.12 -5.29
C THR A 57 -21.28 -5.35 -5.41
N ARG A 58 -20.45 -5.42 -6.47
CA ARG A 58 -19.48 -6.48 -6.73
C ARG A 58 -18.14 -5.93 -7.20
N SER A 59 -17.07 -6.70 -7.05
CA SER A 59 -15.76 -6.41 -7.65
C SER A 59 -15.85 -6.30 -9.18
N LEU A 60 -15.05 -5.42 -9.75
CA LEU A 60 -14.82 -5.35 -11.20
C LEU A 60 -13.54 -6.09 -11.56
N SER A 61 -13.56 -6.84 -12.67
CA SER A 61 -12.41 -7.64 -13.09
C SER A 61 -12.02 -7.45 -14.56
N LEU A 62 -10.71 -7.50 -14.80
CA LEU A 62 -10.11 -7.59 -16.12
C LEU A 62 -9.02 -8.66 -16.08
N ASP A 63 -9.10 -9.66 -16.96
CA ASP A 63 -8.22 -10.82 -16.94
C ASP A 63 -7.81 -11.21 -18.37
N GLY A 64 -6.50 -11.31 -18.61
CA GLY A 64 -5.91 -11.81 -19.85
C GLY A 64 -5.97 -10.88 -21.07
N ILE A 65 -6.41 -9.62 -20.91
CA ILE A 65 -6.47 -8.64 -22.00
C ILE A 65 -5.45 -7.53 -21.78
N ASP A 66 -4.31 -7.63 -22.48
CA ASP A 66 -3.20 -6.69 -22.32
C ASP A 66 -3.49 -5.29 -22.91
N ASN A 67 -2.73 -4.29 -22.49
CA ASN A 67 -2.70 -2.93 -23.03
C ASN A 67 -4.04 -2.18 -22.90
N VAL A 68 -4.79 -2.43 -21.83
CA VAL A 68 -6.06 -1.73 -21.57
C VAL A 68 -5.83 -0.51 -20.68
N THR A 69 -6.44 0.61 -21.05
CA THR A 69 -6.50 1.81 -20.22
C THR A 69 -7.88 1.96 -19.60
N ILE A 70 -7.96 2.07 -18.27
CA ILE A 70 -9.18 2.46 -17.54
C ILE A 70 -9.03 3.93 -17.15
N LYS A 71 -9.92 4.79 -17.64
CA LYS A 71 -9.76 6.23 -17.52
C LYS A 71 -11.03 6.92 -17.03
N GLY A 72 -10.94 7.72 -15.98
CA GLY A 72 -12.01 8.63 -15.56
C GLY A 72 -11.87 10.04 -16.13
N ALA A 73 -12.74 10.95 -15.68
CA ALA A 73 -12.72 12.37 -16.05
C ALA A 73 -11.84 13.25 -15.13
N GLY A 74 -11.20 12.64 -14.13
CA GLY A 74 -10.38 13.24 -13.08
C GLY A 74 -10.67 12.58 -11.74
N LYS A 75 -9.65 12.43 -10.87
CA LYS A 75 -9.80 11.76 -9.56
C LYS A 75 -10.91 12.37 -8.69
N ASP A 76 -11.15 13.68 -8.79
CA ASP A 76 -12.21 14.39 -8.04
C ASP A 76 -13.58 14.36 -8.75
N LYS A 77 -13.65 13.80 -9.97
CA LYS A 77 -14.84 13.82 -10.82
C LYS A 77 -15.43 12.43 -11.05
N THR A 78 -14.60 11.41 -11.21
CA THR A 78 -15.03 10.03 -11.44
C THR A 78 -14.74 9.21 -10.19
N ILE A 79 -15.80 8.83 -9.48
CA ILE A 79 -15.71 8.07 -8.23
C ILE A 79 -16.36 6.70 -8.42
N LEU A 80 -15.62 5.63 -8.13
CA LEU A 80 -16.13 4.26 -8.06
C LEU A 80 -16.34 3.92 -6.59
N SER A 81 -17.58 3.93 -6.13
CA SER A 81 -17.93 3.70 -4.72
C SER A 81 -18.42 2.26 -4.50
N PHE A 82 -17.72 1.54 -3.63
CA PHE A 82 -17.99 0.16 -3.22
C PHE A 82 -18.66 0.07 -1.85
N LYS A 83 -19.19 1.19 -1.34
CA LYS A 83 -19.88 1.27 -0.05
C LYS A 83 -21.03 0.27 0.12
N GLU A 84 -21.62 -0.16 -0.99
CA GLU A 84 -22.72 -1.14 -1.04
C GLU A 84 -22.24 -2.53 -1.52
N GLN A 85 -20.93 -2.81 -1.49
CA GLN A 85 -20.35 -4.09 -1.93
C GLN A 85 -20.87 -5.26 -1.09
N ILE A 86 -21.46 -6.24 -1.74
CA ILE A 86 -21.97 -7.48 -1.14
C ILE A 86 -21.24 -8.72 -1.67
N GLU A 87 -20.57 -8.63 -2.82
CA GLU A 87 -19.86 -9.72 -3.49
C GLU A 87 -18.41 -9.32 -3.82
N GLY A 88 -17.47 -10.26 -3.65
CA GLY A 88 -16.04 -9.98 -3.75
C GLY A 88 -15.52 -9.09 -2.62
N ALA A 89 -14.22 -8.80 -2.64
CA ALA A 89 -13.57 -7.92 -1.68
C ALA A 89 -12.91 -6.73 -2.38
N GLU A 90 -12.34 -6.97 -3.56
CA GLU A 90 -11.59 -5.97 -4.31
C GLU A 90 -12.51 -4.95 -4.99
N GLY A 91 -12.02 -3.72 -5.22
CA GLY A 91 -12.70 -2.77 -6.11
C GLY A 91 -12.46 -3.13 -7.57
N LEU A 92 -11.19 -3.03 -7.99
CA LEU A 92 -10.68 -3.49 -9.27
C LEU A 92 -9.69 -4.65 -9.03
N LYS A 93 -9.88 -5.76 -9.75
CA LYS A 93 -8.96 -6.90 -9.76
C LYS A 93 -8.49 -7.18 -11.18
N ILE A 94 -7.19 -7.05 -11.42
CA ILE A 94 -6.62 -7.08 -12.77
C ILE A 94 -5.44 -8.05 -12.85
N THR A 95 -5.44 -8.87 -13.90
CA THR A 95 -4.32 -9.73 -14.29
C THR A 95 -4.09 -9.57 -15.81
N ALA A 96 -3.25 -8.63 -16.22
CA ALA A 96 -2.87 -8.42 -17.63
C ALA A 96 -1.70 -7.42 -17.74
N ASN A 97 -0.98 -7.44 -18.86
CA ASN A 97 0.15 -6.55 -19.09
C ASN A 97 -0.29 -5.19 -19.65
N GLY A 98 0.55 -4.16 -19.55
CA GLY A 98 0.34 -2.86 -20.17
C GLY A 98 -0.87 -2.10 -19.62
N ILE A 99 -1.19 -2.28 -18.34
CA ILE A 99 -2.38 -1.71 -17.72
C ILE A 99 -2.12 -0.27 -17.27
N ILE A 100 -3.00 0.62 -17.70
CA ILE A 100 -3.01 2.02 -17.26
C ILE A 100 -4.34 2.31 -16.57
N ILE A 101 -4.28 2.77 -15.32
CA ILE A 101 -5.45 3.29 -14.60
C ILE A 101 -5.19 4.77 -14.33
N SER A 102 -6.14 5.62 -14.74
CA SER A 102 -5.97 7.06 -14.61
C SER A 102 -7.24 7.84 -14.32
N ASP A 103 -7.06 9.00 -13.68
CA ASP A 103 -8.08 10.05 -13.58
C ASP A 103 -9.38 9.60 -12.89
N LEU A 104 -9.30 8.76 -11.86
CA LEU A 104 -10.46 8.27 -11.10
C LEU A 104 -10.13 8.02 -9.62
N THR A 105 -11.15 7.87 -8.78
CA THR A 105 -11.02 7.47 -7.38
C THR A 105 -11.82 6.21 -7.09
N VAL A 106 -11.25 5.29 -6.31
CA VAL A 106 -11.96 4.12 -5.74
C VAL A 106 -12.23 4.35 -4.25
N GLN A 107 -13.45 4.06 -3.80
CA GLN A 107 -13.85 4.30 -2.41
C GLN A 107 -14.53 3.09 -1.77
N ASP A 108 -14.31 2.93 -0.47
CA ASP A 108 -15.09 2.08 0.43
C ASP A 108 -15.18 0.60 0.01
N THR A 109 -14.10 0.01 -0.50
CA THR A 109 -14.04 -1.42 -0.81
C THR A 109 -14.00 -2.27 0.47
N LYS A 110 -14.54 -3.49 0.42
CA LYS A 110 -14.46 -4.42 1.56
C LYS A 110 -13.04 -4.94 1.81
N GLY A 111 -12.27 -5.10 0.75
CA GLY A 111 -10.86 -5.48 0.75
C GLY A 111 -10.07 -4.51 -0.12
N ASP A 112 -9.09 -5.02 -0.86
CA ASP A 112 -8.14 -4.19 -1.62
C ASP A 112 -8.84 -3.27 -2.63
N ALA A 113 -8.42 -2.00 -2.72
CA ALA A 113 -9.12 -1.08 -3.61
C ALA A 113 -8.82 -1.36 -5.08
N ILE A 114 -7.53 -1.35 -5.46
CA ILE A 114 -7.10 -1.63 -6.83
C ILE A 114 -5.93 -2.61 -6.81
N LYS A 115 -6.22 -3.87 -7.12
CA LYS A 115 -5.23 -4.93 -7.21
C LYS A 115 -4.87 -5.23 -8.65
N VAL A 116 -3.59 -5.09 -8.98
CA VAL A 116 -3.02 -5.52 -10.26
C VAL A 116 -1.96 -6.57 -9.94
N GLN A 117 -2.07 -7.75 -10.52
CA GLN A 117 -1.19 -8.87 -10.17
C GLN A 117 -0.63 -9.57 -11.40
N GLU A 118 0.56 -10.17 -11.26
CA GLU A 118 1.18 -10.99 -12.32
C GLU A 118 1.27 -10.25 -13.66
N SER A 119 1.69 -8.98 -13.63
CA SER A 119 1.57 -8.05 -14.75
C SER A 119 2.88 -7.31 -15.04
N ASP A 120 3.20 -7.11 -16.32
CA ASP A 120 4.30 -6.27 -16.79
C ASP A 120 3.76 -4.97 -17.38
N GLY A 121 4.31 -3.82 -16.96
CA GLY A 121 3.91 -2.50 -17.44
C GLY A 121 2.61 -2.04 -16.76
N VAL A 122 2.70 -1.65 -15.49
CA VAL A 122 1.54 -1.20 -14.70
C VAL A 122 1.69 0.28 -14.40
N THR A 123 0.72 1.10 -14.78
CA THR A 123 0.71 2.53 -14.48
C THR A 123 -0.55 2.94 -13.72
N PHE A 124 -0.37 3.54 -12.56
CA PHE A 124 -1.38 4.32 -11.86
C PHE A 124 -1.01 5.79 -11.99
N ARG A 125 -1.91 6.60 -12.58
CA ARG A 125 -1.66 8.03 -12.80
C ARG A 125 -2.84 8.87 -12.38
N ASN A 126 -2.65 9.77 -11.42
CA ASN A 126 -3.74 10.64 -10.94
C ASN A 126 -4.93 9.80 -10.45
N VAL A 127 -4.65 8.80 -9.61
CA VAL A 127 -5.65 7.89 -9.03
C VAL A 127 -5.79 8.15 -7.53
N GLY A 128 -7.03 8.23 -7.06
CA GLY A 128 -7.36 8.31 -5.63
C GLY A 128 -7.85 6.98 -5.08
N VAL A 129 -7.52 6.67 -3.84
CA VAL A 129 -8.14 5.60 -3.05
C VAL A 129 -8.46 6.10 -1.65
N THR A 130 -9.66 5.86 -1.15
CA THR A 130 -9.98 6.18 0.25
C THR A 130 -11.09 5.33 0.84
N TRP A 131 -10.97 5.02 2.13
CA TRP A 131 -12.10 4.59 2.96
C TRP A 131 -12.70 5.80 3.67
N THR A 132 -13.93 6.14 3.32
CA THR A 132 -14.57 7.41 3.70
C THR A 132 -15.04 7.47 5.15
N ASN A 133 -15.04 6.33 5.85
CA ASN A 133 -15.25 6.22 7.30
C ASN A 133 -13.99 6.57 8.12
N GLY A 134 -12.87 6.88 7.46
CA GLY A 134 -11.59 7.12 8.13
C GLY A 134 -10.93 5.82 8.61
N PRO A 135 -9.86 5.92 9.42
CA PRO A 135 -9.13 4.77 9.94
C PRO A 135 -10.02 3.75 10.68
N ASP A 136 -10.14 2.55 10.12
CA ASP A 136 -10.89 1.44 10.72
C ASP A 136 -10.23 0.11 10.34
N SER A 137 -10.09 -0.78 11.32
CA SER A 137 -9.57 -2.15 11.12
C SER A 137 -10.38 -3.00 10.14
N ALA A 138 -11.64 -2.64 9.89
CA ALA A 138 -12.50 -3.31 8.93
C ALA A 138 -12.37 -2.76 7.49
N ASN A 139 -11.57 -1.73 7.28
CA ASN A 139 -11.26 -1.23 5.94
C ASN A 139 -10.43 -2.26 5.16
N GLY A 140 -10.42 -2.12 3.84
CA GLY A 140 -9.54 -2.91 2.99
C GLY A 140 -8.08 -2.71 3.33
N ALA A 141 -7.30 -3.77 3.12
CA ALA A 141 -5.89 -3.81 3.49
C ALA A 141 -5.06 -2.84 2.64
N TYR A 142 -5.17 -2.96 1.31
CA TYR A 142 -4.29 -2.24 0.39
C TYR A 142 -5.06 -1.29 -0.53
N GLY A 143 -4.55 -0.06 -0.67
CA GLY A 143 -5.13 0.92 -1.60
C GLY A 143 -4.74 0.66 -3.05
N LEU A 144 -3.57 1.16 -3.46
CA LEU A 144 -2.95 0.77 -4.73
C LEU A 144 -2.07 -0.45 -4.50
N TYR A 145 -2.37 -1.54 -5.20
CA TYR A 145 -1.77 -2.85 -4.92
C TYR A 145 -1.27 -3.57 -6.19
N PRO A 146 -0.16 -3.12 -6.81
CA PRO A 146 0.64 -3.95 -7.70
C PRO A 146 1.37 -5.05 -6.93
N VAL A 147 1.26 -6.30 -7.40
CA VAL A 147 1.90 -7.45 -6.77
C VAL A 147 2.38 -8.49 -7.76
N THR A 148 3.62 -8.98 -7.59
CA THR A 148 4.24 -9.85 -8.60
C THR A 148 4.24 -9.16 -9.98
N CYS A 149 4.59 -7.87 -9.99
CA CYS A 149 4.58 -7.04 -11.20
C CYS A 149 6.00 -6.65 -11.65
N LYS A 150 6.11 -6.22 -12.90
CA LYS A 150 7.31 -5.58 -13.46
C LYS A 150 6.97 -4.25 -14.08
N ASN A 151 7.92 -3.31 -14.05
CA ASN A 151 7.79 -1.99 -14.68
C ASN A 151 6.54 -1.25 -14.16
N VAL A 152 6.57 -0.93 -12.86
CA VAL A 152 5.46 -0.33 -12.12
C VAL A 152 5.69 1.17 -11.96
N LEU A 153 4.79 1.99 -12.46
CA LEU A 153 4.73 3.43 -12.25
C LEU A 153 3.50 3.81 -11.42
N ILE A 154 3.72 4.43 -10.27
CA ILE A 154 2.69 5.06 -9.45
C ILE A 154 3.02 6.55 -9.37
N GLU A 155 2.21 7.40 -9.99
CA GLU A 155 2.48 8.84 -10.01
C GLU A 155 1.25 9.72 -9.81
N ASN A 156 1.43 10.79 -9.02
CA ASN A 156 0.39 11.77 -8.72
C ASN A 156 -0.85 11.12 -8.06
N CYS A 157 -0.66 10.07 -7.26
CA CYS A 157 -1.73 9.31 -6.64
C CYS A 157 -1.98 9.72 -5.19
N GLU A 158 -3.17 9.44 -4.70
CA GLU A 158 -3.58 9.67 -3.32
C GLU A 158 -4.15 8.40 -2.71
N ALA A 159 -3.77 8.06 -1.47
CA ALA A 159 -4.30 6.90 -0.77
C ALA A 159 -4.48 7.16 0.73
N SER A 160 -5.67 6.88 1.25
CA SER A 160 -5.96 7.09 2.68
C SER A 160 -6.86 6.06 3.34
N ALA A 161 -6.67 5.91 4.64
CA ALA A 161 -7.47 5.05 5.53
C ALA A 161 -7.42 3.54 5.22
N ALA A 162 -6.37 3.06 4.54
CA ALA A 162 -6.11 1.63 4.36
C ALA A 162 -5.74 0.97 5.70
N SER A 163 -6.30 -0.21 5.98
CA SER A 163 -6.02 -0.96 7.21
C SER A 163 -4.65 -1.64 7.22
N ASP A 164 -3.97 -1.66 6.08
CA ASP A 164 -2.59 -2.07 5.94
C ASP A 164 -1.76 -0.95 5.29
N ALA A 165 -1.79 -0.80 3.97
CA ALA A 165 -0.97 0.19 3.27
C ALA A 165 -1.76 1.00 2.23
N GLY A 166 -1.56 2.31 2.22
CA GLY A 166 -2.17 3.19 1.22
C GLY A 166 -1.68 2.85 -0.19
N ILE A 167 -0.36 2.81 -0.35
CA ILE A 167 0.32 2.31 -1.55
C ILE A 167 1.17 1.11 -1.13
N TYR A 168 0.87 -0.07 -1.68
CA TYR A 168 1.61 -1.30 -1.43
C TYR A 168 2.18 -1.84 -2.74
N VAL A 169 3.49 -2.02 -2.82
CA VAL A 169 4.14 -2.68 -3.96
C VAL A 169 4.85 -3.93 -3.47
N GLY A 170 4.27 -5.09 -3.78
CA GLY A 170 4.74 -6.39 -3.29
C GLY A 170 5.40 -7.23 -4.36
N GLN A 171 6.50 -7.91 -4.00
CA GLN A 171 7.15 -8.94 -4.81
C GLN A 171 7.41 -8.53 -6.28
N SER A 172 7.71 -7.25 -6.51
CA SER A 172 7.77 -6.65 -7.85
C SER A 172 9.18 -6.21 -8.25
N GLU A 173 9.34 -5.77 -9.50
CA GLU A 173 10.63 -5.33 -10.09
C GLU A 173 10.45 -4.05 -10.88
N HIS A 174 11.46 -3.16 -10.83
CA HIS A 174 11.47 -1.90 -11.57
C HIS A 174 10.25 -1.05 -11.22
N ILE A 175 10.34 -0.37 -10.08
CA ILE A 175 9.23 0.32 -9.45
C ILE A 175 9.59 1.80 -9.30
N VAL A 176 8.65 2.68 -9.66
CA VAL A 176 8.72 4.11 -9.39
C VAL A 176 7.44 4.54 -8.69
N VAL A 177 7.57 5.08 -7.48
CA VAL A 177 6.48 5.71 -6.72
C VAL A 177 6.84 7.17 -6.48
N ARG A 178 6.13 8.09 -7.15
CA ARG A 178 6.46 9.52 -7.08
C ARG A 178 5.28 10.47 -7.01
N ASN A 179 5.49 11.64 -6.44
CA ASN A 179 4.48 12.70 -6.35
C ASN A 179 3.16 12.23 -5.72
N CYS A 180 3.20 11.24 -4.82
CA CYS A 180 2.02 10.69 -4.18
C CYS A 180 1.80 11.33 -2.80
N LYS A 181 0.54 11.34 -2.36
CA LYS A 181 0.15 11.79 -1.02
C LYS A 181 -0.59 10.67 -0.29
N VAL A 182 -0.06 10.27 0.86
CA VAL A 182 -0.61 9.14 1.65
C VAL A 182 -0.84 9.56 3.09
N TRP A 183 -2.05 9.35 3.59
CA TRP A 183 -2.40 9.74 4.94
C TRP A 183 -3.42 8.83 5.61
N GLU A 184 -3.40 8.83 6.93
CA GLU A 184 -4.36 8.09 7.75
C GLU A 184 -4.37 6.57 7.49
N ASN A 185 -3.31 6.02 6.88
CA ASN A 185 -3.11 4.59 6.71
C ASN A 185 -2.36 4.00 7.90
N VAL A 186 -2.27 2.67 7.98
CA VAL A 186 -1.27 2.05 8.85
C VAL A 186 0.12 2.31 8.28
N ALA A 187 0.44 1.82 7.09
CA ALA A 187 1.60 2.21 6.31
C ALA A 187 1.19 3.21 5.21
N GLY A 188 1.90 4.33 5.09
CA GLY A 188 1.66 5.25 3.97
C GLY A 188 2.05 4.60 2.64
N ILE A 189 3.34 4.30 2.48
CA ILE A 189 3.90 3.57 1.34
C ILE A 189 4.63 2.33 1.87
N GLU A 190 4.40 1.18 1.26
CA GLU A 190 5.12 -0.04 1.55
C GLU A 190 5.72 -0.64 0.27
N ILE A 191 7.03 -0.92 0.32
CA ILE A 191 7.75 -1.69 -0.70
C ILE A 191 8.17 -3.00 -0.05
N GLU A 192 7.53 -4.10 -0.45
CA GLU A 192 7.69 -5.40 0.20
C GLU A 192 8.31 -6.42 -0.77
N ASN A 193 9.40 -7.08 -0.35
CA ASN A 193 10.07 -8.15 -1.09
C ASN A 193 10.34 -7.82 -2.57
N SER A 194 10.62 -6.55 -2.85
CA SER A 194 10.73 -6.00 -4.20
C SER A 194 12.16 -5.56 -4.52
N ILE A 195 12.49 -5.50 -5.81
CA ILE A 195 13.84 -5.24 -6.29
C ILE A 195 13.81 -4.07 -7.27
N TYR A 196 14.78 -3.15 -7.17
CA TYR A 196 14.87 -1.93 -7.99
C TYR A 196 13.63 -1.05 -7.80
N ALA A 197 13.64 -0.22 -6.75
CA ALA A 197 12.55 0.70 -6.46
C ALA A 197 13.04 2.12 -6.17
N ASP A 198 12.41 3.10 -6.81
CA ASP A 198 12.57 4.53 -6.54
C ASP A 198 11.30 5.06 -5.87
N VAL A 199 11.41 5.55 -4.64
CA VAL A 199 10.31 6.16 -3.88
C VAL A 199 10.68 7.60 -3.56
N TYR A 200 10.10 8.56 -4.30
CA TYR A 200 10.54 9.95 -4.20
C TYR A 200 9.48 11.03 -4.42
N ASP A 201 9.76 12.25 -3.93
CA ASP A 201 8.85 13.40 -4.02
C ASP A 201 7.44 13.11 -3.48
N ASN A 202 7.31 12.19 -2.50
CA ASN A 202 6.03 11.85 -1.88
C ASN A 202 5.82 12.61 -0.57
N GLU A 203 4.55 12.81 -0.21
CA GLU A 203 4.12 13.34 1.09
C GLU A 203 3.42 12.23 1.89
N ALA A 204 4.02 11.82 3.02
CA ALA A 204 3.49 10.77 3.88
C ALA A 204 3.27 11.29 5.31
N TYR A 205 2.01 11.45 5.71
CA TYR A 205 1.67 12.10 6.97
C TYR A 205 0.44 11.54 7.68
N ASN A 206 0.37 11.69 9.00
CA ASN A 206 -0.75 11.17 9.80
C ASN A 206 -1.03 9.66 9.61
N ASN A 207 -0.06 8.88 9.15
CA ASN A 207 -0.13 7.42 9.13
C ASN A 207 0.35 6.87 10.49
N THR A 208 0.32 5.55 10.67
CA THR A 208 1.06 4.92 11.79
C THR A 208 2.56 4.89 11.49
N GLY A 209 2.89 4.44 10.28
CA GLY A 209 4.21 4.39 9.68
C GLY A 209 4.20 5.17 8.36
N GLY A 210 5.19 6.03 8.11
CA GLY A 210 5.26 6.83 6.89
C GLY A 210 5.57 6.01 5.65
N VAL A 211 6.83 5.61 5.48
CA VAL A 211 7.27 4.75 4.38
C VAL A 211 8.05 3.55 4.92
N LEU A 212 7.66 2.36 4.50
CA LEU A 212 8.16 1.08 5.00
C LEU A 212 8.80 0.29 3.87
N ILE A 213 10.02 -0.18 4.09
CA ILE A 213 10.77 -1.01 3.15
C ILE A 213 10.99 -2.36 3.82
N PHE A 214 10.23 -3.37 3.39
CA PHE A 214 10.13 -4.66 4.06
C PHE A 214 10.67 -5.79 3.19
N ASP A 215 11.32 -6.75 3.83
CA ASP A 215 11.53 -8.08 3.27
C ASP A 215 11.07 -9.10 4.31
N LEU A 216 10.07 -9.91 3.95
CA LEU A 216 9.47 -10.90 4.82
C LEU A 216 9.79 -12.32 4.36
N PRO A 217 9.90 -13.29 5.28
CA PRO A 217 10.11 -14.69 4.94
C PRO A 217 8.84 -15.32 4.34
N GLU A 218 8.98 -16.52 3.74
CA GLU A 218 7.85 -17.38 3.36
C GLU A 218 6.97 -16.84 2.21
N LEU A 219 7.41 -15.79 1.51
CA LEU A 219 6.75 -15.23 0.34
C LEU A 219 7.38 -15.73 -0.97
N PRO A 220 6.68 -15.73 -2.11
CA PRO A 220 7.21 -16.27 -3.37
C PRO A 220 8.56 -15.64 -3.78
N LYS A 221 8.65 -14.31 -3.65
CA LYS A 221 9.88 -13.52 -3.82
C LYS A 221 10.44 -13.15 -2.45
N LYS A 222 11.76 -13.20 -2.32
CA LYS A 222 12.52 -12.87 -1.10
C LYS A 222 13.69 -11.97 -1.46
N ASN A 223 14.32 -11.39 -0.44
CA ASN A 223 15.56 -10.65 -0.52
C ASN A 223 15.47 -9.43 -1.44
N GLY A 224 14.49 -8.57 -1.19
CA GLY A 224 14.40 -7.26 -1.82
C GLY A 224 15.70 -6.45 -1.68
N HIS A 225 16.03 -5.67 -2.70
CA HIS A 225 17.29 -4.92 -2.75
C HIS A 225 17.29 -3.80 -3.80
N HIS A 226 18.31 -2.95 -3.77
CA HIS A 226 18.48 -1.78 -4.64
C HIS A 226 17.28 -0.83 -4.58
N ILE A 227 17.04 -0.26 -3.40
CA ILE A 227 15.90 0.62 -3.16
C ILE A 227 16.41 2.02 -2.82
N ARG A 228 15.97 3.03 -3.56
CA ARG A 228 16.27 4.43 -3.30
C ARG A 228 15.04 5.13 -2.78
N VAL A 229 15.17 5.76 -1.62
CA VAL A 229 14.09 6.52 -0.99
C VAL A 229 14.59 7.94 -0.79
N TYR A 230 14.05 8.89 -1.54
CA TYR A 230 14.62 10.23 -1.56
C TYR A 230 13.65 11.37 -1.79
N ASN A 231 14.02 12.58 -1.35
CA ASN A 231 13.20 13.79 -1.48
C ASN A 231 11.75 13.66 -0.95
N ASN A 232 11.47 12.72 -0.05
CA ASN A 232 10.14 12.59 0.53
C ASN A 232 9.97 13.54 1.71
N ASN A 233 8.75 14.04 1.89
CA ASN A 233 8.31 14.76 3.07
C ASN A 233 7.49 13.82 3.96
N VAL A 234 8.10 13.32 5.05
CA VAL A 234 7.53 12.29 5.92
C VAL A 234 7.33 12.88 7.32
N HIS A 235 6.09 13.22 7.67
CA HIS A 235 5.84 14.01 8.88
C HIS A 235 4.60 13.61 9.66
N ASP A 236 4.63 13.77 10.99
CA ASP A 236 3.46 13.60 11.86
C ASP A 236 2.80 12.20 11.78
N ASN A 237 3.55 11.13 11.47
CA ASN A 237 3.01 9.78 11.36
C ASN A 237 2.80 9.14 12.74
N ASN A 238 1.82 9.67 13.49
CA ASN A 238 1.55 9.34 14.89
C ASN A 238 0.20 8.64 15.13
N LEU A 239 -0.54 8.32 14.06
CA LEU A 239 -1.87 7.70 14.13
C LEU A 239 -1.77 6.33 14.83
N PRO A 240 -2.68 5.99 15.76
CA PRO A 240 -2.70 4.66 16.36
C PRO A 240 -2.84 3.58 15.29
N ASN A 241 -2.04 2.52 15.41
CA ASN A 241 -2.10 1.41 14.46
C ASN A 241 -3.41 0.64 14.61
N PHE A 242 -4.17 0.57 13.51
CA PHE A 242 -5.47 -0.07 13.42
C PHE A 242 -5.48 -1.32 12.53
N SER A 243 -4.30 -1.84 12.14
CA SER A 243 -4.19 -3.04 11.32
C SER A 243 -4.71 -4.27 12.09
N PRO A 244 -5.44 -5.18 11.43
CA PRO A 244 -5.87 -6.43 12.03
C PRO A 244 -4.71 -7.20 12.68
N ILE A 245 -4.97 -7.78 13.86
CA ILE A 245 -3.99 -8.59 14.57
C ILE A 245 -3.61 -9.81 13.70
N GLY A 246 -2.32 -10.00 13.50
CA GLY A 246 -1.76 -11.10 12.71
C GLY A 246 -0.95 -10.59 11.52
N ASN A 247 -1.35 -9.47 10.93
CA ASN A 247 -0.61 -8.80 9.86
C ASN A 247 0.77 -8.35 10.36
N THR A 248 1.76 -8.32 9.48
CA THR A 248 3.12 -7.89 9.85
C THR A 248 3.17 -6.40 10.16
N VAL A 249 2.44 -5.57 9.41
CA VAL A 249 2.33 -4.13 9.68
C VAL A 249 1.70 -3.85 11.06
N ALA A 250 0.93 -4.80 11.62
CA ALA A 250 0.41 -4.74 12.99
C ALA A 250 1.51 -4.88 14.06
N LEU A 251 2.78 -4.92 13.69
CA LEU A 251 3.92 -4.77 14.60
C LEU A 251 4.48 -3.34 14.63
N VAL A 252 4.15 -2.51 13.65
CA VAL A 252 4.67 -1.14 13.53
C VAL A 252 4.06 -0.25 14.61
N PRO A 253 4.87 0.33 15.51
CA PRO A 253 4.38 1.29 16.50
C PRO A 253 3.97 2.60 15.84
N ALA A 254 2.91 3.23 16.34
CA ALA A 254 2.56 4.58 15.96
C ALA A 254 3.71 5.55 16.26
N GLY A 255 3.97 6.50 15.37
CA GLY A 255 5.13 7.38 15.49
C GLY A 255 6.36 6.84 14.78
N THR A 256 6.19 6.04 13.74
CA THR A 256 7.30 5.55 12.93
C THR A 256 7.37 6.40 11.66
N GLY A 257 8.44 7.18 11.48
CA GLY A 257 8.65 7.92 10.24
C GLY A 257 8.93 6.95 9.08
N MET A 258 10.04 6.24 9.20
CA MET A 258 10.55 5.30 8.22
C MET A 258 10.98 3.99 8.90
N LEU A 259 10.81 2.86 8.21
CA LEU A 259 11.26 1.56 8.71
C LEU A 259 11.86 0.73 7.57
N ILE A 260 13.10 0.30 7.75
CA ILE A 260 13.76 -0.70 6.91
C ILE A 260 13.79 -2.01 7.71
N LEU A 261 13.06 -3.02 7.24
CA LEU A 261 12.94 -4.34 7.88
C LEU A 261 13.58 -5.40 6.98
N ALA A 262 14.74 -5.91 7.40
CA ALA A 262 15.47 -7.02 6.75
C ALA A 262 15.80 -6.83 5.27
N THR A 263 15.67 -5.61 4.74
CA THR A 263 16.01 -5.30 3.36
C THR A 263 17.46 -4.85 3.26
N ARG A 264 18.10 -5.11 2.12
CA ARG A 264 19.49 -4.72 1.86
C ARG A 264 19.61 -3.73 0.72
N GLU A 265 20.76 -3.09 0.60
CA GLU A 265 21.10 -2.18 -0.51
C GLU A 265 20.02 -1.10 -0.64
N VAL A 266 19.85 -0.33 0.44
CA VAL A 266 18.87 0.75 0.54
C VAL A 266 19.62 2.08 0.69
N GLU A 267 19.38 3.01 -0.23
CA GLU A 267 19.91 4.38 -0.19
C GLU A 267 18.77 5.34 0.23
N PHE A 268 18.92 5.97 1.39
CA PHE A 268 17.94 6.87 1.97
C PHE A 268 18.53 8.29 2.06
N PHE A 269 18.06 9.20 1.20
CA PHE A 269 18.71 10.50 1.05
C PHE A 269 17.82 11.68 0.72
N ASN A 270 18.23 12.90 1.11
CA ASN A 270 17.48 14.14 0.86
C ASN A 270 16.02 14.12 1.36
N ASN A 271 15.66 13.23 2.28
CA ASN A 271 14.32 13.20 2.85
C ASN A 271 14.22 14.22 3.97
N THR A 272 13.01 14.74 4.16
CA THR A 272 12.62 15.53 5.31
C THR A 272 11.74 14.68 6.22
N VAL A 273 12.21 14.36 7.42
CA VAL A 273 11.53 13.43 8.34
C VAL A 273 11.26 14.14 9.66
N LYS A 274 9.98 14.38 9.99
CA LYS A 274 9.61 15.26 11.10
C LYS A 274 8.53 14.70 12.03
N ASN A 275 8.63 15.04 13.32
CA ASN A 275 7.56 14.91 14.31
C ASN A 275 6.99 13.49 14.50
N HIS A 276 7.86 12.50 14.65
CA HIS A 276 7.46 11.11 14.93
C HIS A 276 7.70 10.76 16.40
N LYS A 277 6.68 10.25 17.10
CA LYS A 277 6.77 10.00 18.56
C LYS A 277 7.57 8.76 18.95
N THR A 278 7.82 7.83 18.03
CA THR A 278 8.57 6.58 18.31
C THR A 278 9.98 6.62 17.73
N THR A 279 10.12 6.79 16.42
CA THR A 279 11.43 6.88 15.73
C THR A 279 11.29 7.58 14.39
N SER A 280 12.32 8.32 13.98
CA SER A 280 12.33 8.94 12.64
C SER A 280 12.71 7.92 11.56
N LEU A 281 13.77 7.15 11.78
CA LEU A 281 14.17 6.03 10.95
C LEU A 281 14.57 4.84 11.84
N ALA A 282 13.98 3.68 11.59
CA ALA A 282 14.44 2.42 12.17
C ALA A 282 15.00 1.49 11.10
N VAL A 283 16.17 0.91 11.38
CA VAL A 283 16.80 -0.15 10.59
C VAL A 283 16.80 -1.39 11.46
N VAL A 284 16.05 -2.40 11.07
CA VAL A 284 15.81 -3.59 11.90
C VAL A 284 15.90 -4.86 11.08
N SER A 285 16.47 -5.89 11.69
CA SER A 285 16.39 -7.28 11.26
C SER A 285 15.04 -7.88 11.62
N TYR A 286 14.60 -8.84 10.80
CA TYR A 286 13.44 -9.66 11.09
C TYR A 286 13.63 -10.49 12.38
N MET A 287 14.88 -10.76 12.78
CA MET A 287 15.20 -11.42 14.06
C MET A 287 14.61 -10.67 15.26
N THR A 288 14.53 -9.34 15.19
CA THR A 288 13.94 -8.48 16.24
C THR A 288 12.44 -8.70 16.42
N THR A 289 11.74 -9.29 15.44
CA THR A 289 10.33 -9.63 15.57
C THR A 289 10.08 -10.84 16.47
N GLU A 290 11.11 -11.64 16.74
CA GLU A 290 11.05 -12.95 17.44
C GLU A 290 10.06 -13.95 16.82
N LYS A 291 9.52 -13.64 15.63
CA LYS A 291 8.64 -14.56 14.90
C LYS A 291 9.49 -15.67 14.29
N PRO A 292 9.10 -16.94 14.48
CA PRO A 292 9.79 -18.04 13.82
C PRO A 292 9.59 -17.97 12.30
N PHE A 293 10.59 -18.42 11.56
CA PHE A 293 10.52 -18.65 10.12
C PHE A 293 11.38 -19.87 9.77
N THR A 294 11.06 -20.54 8.67
CA THR A 294 11.81 -21.73 8.21
C THR A 294 12.41 -21.60 6.82
N ASP A 295 12.24 -20.45 6.19
CA ASP A 295 12.71 -20.18 4.83
C ASP A 295 14.24 -20.03 4.80
N SER A 296 14.93 -21.06 4.29
CA SER A 296 16.40 -21.06 4.19
C SER A 296 16.94 -20.12 3.11
N LEU A 297 16.09 -19.61 2.21
CA LEU A 297 16.49 -18.69 1.15
C LEU A 297 16.35 -17.24 1.58
N TYR A 298 15.71 -16.97 2.72
CA TYR A 298 15.48 -15.63 3.23
C TYR A 298 16.66 -15.13 4.05
N ASN A 299 17.10 -13.90 3.78
CA ASN A 299 18.06 -13.18 4.60
C ASN A 299 17.32 -12.25 5.57
N PRO A 300 17.37 -12.50 6.90
CA PRO A 300 16.65 -11.69 7.87
C PRO A 300 17.37 -10.39 8.25
N PHE A 301 18.54 -10.10 7.68
CA PHE A 301 19.42 -9.02 8.12
C PHE A 301 19.39 -7.82 7.17
N PRO A 302 19.29 -6.58 7.68
CA PRO A 302 19.53 -5.40 6.87
C PRO A 302 21.03 -5.26 6.60
N SER A 303 21.40 -4.88 5.39
CA SER A 303 22.80 -4.75 5.00
C SER A 303 22.98 -3.74 3.85
N ALA A 304 24.18 -3.18 3.68
CA ALA A 304 24.44 -2.13 2.69
C ALA A 304 23.42 -0.96 2.73
N ILE A 305 23.17 -0.42 3.93
CA ILE A 305 22.22 0.68 4.14
C ILE A 305 22.98 2.00 4.14
N TYR A 306 22.60 2.93 3.27
CA TYR A 306 23.23 4.23 3.19
C TYR A 306 22.24 5.35 3.49
N VAL A 307 22.40 6.01 4.64
CA VAL A 307 21.55 7.10 5.12
C VAL A 307 22.31 8.41 5.03
N HIS A 308 22.00 9.28 4.07
CA HIS A 308 22.76 10.52 3.91
C HIS A 308 21.99 11.74 3.44
N ASP A 309 22.48 12.92 3.79
CA ASP A 309 21.92 14.21 3.34
C ASP A 309 20.42 14.40 3.69
N ASN A 310 19.92 13.77 4.76
CA ASN A 310 18.54 13.93 5.22
C ASN A 310 18.41 15.02 6.28
N THR A 311 17.21 15.57 6.41
CA THR A 311 16.83 16.47 7.49
C THR A 311 15.90 15.75 8.47
N PHE A 312 16.36 15.56 9.69
CA PHE A 312 15.58 14.97 10.79
C PHE A 312 15.19 16.04 11.81
N GLU A 313 13.91 16.10 12.15
CA GLU A 313 13.42 16.95 13.25
C GLU A 313 12.49 16.14 14.14
N GLN A 314 12.86 15.99 15.41
CA GLN A 314 12.05 15.25 16.37
C GLN A 314 11.89 16.04 17.65
N THR A 315 10.66 16.07 18.16
CA THR A 315 10.35 16.58 19.49
C THR A 315 10.23 15.43 20.48
N PRO A 316 10.79 15.54 21.70
CA PRO A 316 10.61 14.52 22.72
C PRO A 316 9.13 14.17 22.93
N ALA A 317 8.82 12.89 22.83
CA ALA A 317 7.49 12.34 22.97
C ALA A 317 7.61 10.88 23.40
N MET A 318 6.63 10.38 24.16
CA MET A 318 6.63 8.98 24.55
C MET A 318 6.32 8.09 23.33
N PRO A 319 7.16 7.07 23.04
CA PRO A 319 6.89 6.08 22.00
C PRO A 319 5.59 5.34 22.24
N ASP A 320 5.03 4.79 21.17
CA ASP A 320 3.86 3.92 21.26
C ASP A 320 4.21 2.58 21.92
N THR A 321 3.85 2.45 23.20
CA THR A 321 4.08 1.22 23.97
C THR A 321 3.02 0.15 23.73
N SER A 322 2.15 0.25 22.72
CA SER A 322 1.22 -0.83 22.38
C SER A 322 1.91 -1.96 21.61
N ARG A 323 3.03 -1.67 20.93
CA ARG A 323 3.79 -2.62 20.09
C ARG A 323 5.19 -2.90 20.63
N ALA A 324 5.78 -4.03 20.27
CA ALA A 324 7.05 -4.50 20.84
C ALA A 324 8.21 -3.50 20.61
N LEU A 325 8.40 -3.04 19.37
CA LEU A 325 9.44 -2.07 19.03
C LEU A 325 9.27 -0.75 19.78
N GLY A 326 8.04 -0.24 19.90
CA GLY A 326 7.78 1.00 20.63
C GLY A 326 7.91 0.84 22.15
N LYS A 327 7.51 -0.31 22.73
CA LYS A 327 7.81 -0.66 24.13
C LYS A 327 9.31 -0.69 24.40
N LEU A 328 10.07 -1.34 23.52
CA LEU A 328 11.52 -1.42 23.63
C LEU A 328 12.15 -0.03 23.55
N THR A 329 11.73 0.78 22.58
CA THR A 329 12.20 2.16 22.41
C THR A 329 11.89 3.00 23.65
N ALA A 330 10.67 2.91 24.21
CA ALA A 330 10.31 3.60 25.44
C ALA A 330 11.10 3.12 26.66
N MET A 331 11.39 1.82 26.77
CA MET A 331 12.20 1.28 27.87
C MET A 331 13.64 1.82 27.81
N LEU A 332 14.23 1.90 26.63
CA LEU A 332 15.62 2.30 26.43
C LEU A 332 15.81 3.83 26.48
N PHE A 333 14.87 4.58 25.89
CA PHE A 333 15.04 6.02 25.63
C PHE A 333 13.97 6.90 26.26
N GLN A 334 12.94 6.31 26.87
CA GLN A 334 11.79 7.02 27.43
C GLN A 334 11.16 7.92 26.37
N GLY A 335 11.13 9.24 26.57
CA GLY A 335 10.61 10.19 25.59
C GLY A 335 11.66 10.77 24.63
N ASN A 336 12.92 10.33 24.70
CA ASN A 336 14.04 10.88 23.94
C ASN A 336 14.57 9.87 22.91
N SER A 337 13.68 9.28 22.11
CA SER A 337 14.08 8.33 21.08
C SER A 337 15.11 8.94 20.12
N PRO A 338 16.08 8.14 19.64
CA PRO A 338 17.04 8.61 18.65
C PRO A 338 16.34 8.89 17.31
N HIS A 339 16.92 9.79 16.49
CA HIS A 339 16.45 9.99 15.12
C HIS A 339 16.61 8.70 14.31
N ILE A 340 17.78 8.05 14.43
CA ILE A 340 18.07 6.78 13.75
C ILE A 340 18.25 5.69 14.81
N LEU A 341 17.42 4.65 14.73
CA LEU A 341 17.48 3.45 15.56
C LEU A 341 17.95 2.26 14.72
N PHE A 342 19.07 1.64 15.08
CA PHE A 342 19.51 0.37 14.53
C PHE A 342 19.40 -0.72 15.60
N ASP A 343 18.85 -1.88 15.24
CA ASP A 343 18.69 -2.97 16.21
C ASP A 343 19.99 -3.69 16.57
N GLY A 344 21.03 -3.58 15.74
CA GLY A 344 22.35 -4.17 15.97
C GLY A 344 22.55 -5.57 15.42
N PHE A 345 21.54 -6.15 14.76
CA PHE A 345 21.73 -7.41 14.04
C PHE A 345 22.50 -7.17 12.75
N ALA A 346 23.57 -7.93 12.53
CA ALA A 346 24.39 -7.87 11.33
C ALA A 346 24.38 -9.22 10.61
N ASP A 347 24.41 -9.18 9.28
CA ASP A 347 24.53 -10.38 8.47
C ASP A 347 25.93 -11.02 8.66
N PRO A 348 26.04 -12.24 9.21
CA PRO A 348 27.32 -12.90 9.42
C PRO A 348 28.02 -13.30 8.12
N ALA A 349 27.30 -13.36 7.00
CA ALA A 349 27.85 -13.69 5.68
C ALA A 349 28.30 -12.45 4.89
N ALA A 350 27.80 -11.26 5.23
CA ALA A 350 28.13 -10.03 4.53
C ALA A 350 29.53 -9.52 4.90
N THR A 351 30.28 -9.05 3.92
CA THR A 351 31.65 -8.54 4.12
C THR A 351 31.86 -7.23 3.36
N GLY A 352 32.80 -6.39 3.79
CA GLY A 352 33.11 -5.14 3.10
C GLY A 352 31.92 -4.18 3.06
N GLU A 353 31.61 -3.62 1.89
CA GLU A 353 30.48 -2.69 1.70
C GLU A 353 29.13 -3.36 1.99
N ASP A 354 28.99 -4.62 1.60
CA ASP A 354 27.73 -5.37 1.61
C ASP A 354 27.15 -5.56 3.02
N GLY A 355 27.98 -5.48 4.06
CA GLY A 355 27.60 -5.64 5.46
C GLY A 355 27.49 -4.33 6.26
N ARG A 356 27.79 -3.18 5.64
CA ARG A 356 27.86 -1.91 6.36
C ARG A 356 26.52 -1.19 6.40
N ILE A 357 26.33 -0.47 7.49
CA ILE A 357 25.36 0.62 7.61
C ILE A 357 26.19 1.89 7.67
N CYS A 358 25.99 2.79 6.72
CA CYS A 358 26.67 4.08 6.65
C CYS A 358 25.68 5.22 6.86
N ILE A 359 26.02 6.15 7.74
CA ILE A 359 25.19 7.29 8.12
C ILE A 359 26.05 8.55 8.02
N LYS A 360 25.73 9.44 7.06
CA LYS A 360 26.59 10.59 6.76
C LYS A 360 25.83 11.86 6.40
N ASN A 361 26.35 13.04 6.75
CA ASN A 361 25.79 14.34 6.33
C ASN A 361 24.31 14.59 6.68
N ASN A 362 23.76 13.98 7.73
CA ASN A 362 22.35 14.16 8.13
C ASN A 362 22.14 15.33 9.12
N GLY A 363 23.10 16.26 9.20
CA GLY A 363 23.12 17.32 10.22
C GLY A 363 23.40 16.79 11.63
N GLU A 364 22.96 17.54 12.64
CA GLU A 364 23.05 17.12 14.04
C GLU A 364 21.93 16.13 14.36
N ILE A 365 22.28 14.84 14.49
CA ILE A 365 21.31 13.78 14.78
C ILE A 365 21.70 12.93 15.98
N SER A 366 20.70 12.41 16.69
CA SER A 366 20.85 11.34 17.66
C SER A 366 20.74 9.97 16.97
N PHE A 367 21.55 9.03 17.42
CA PHE A 367 21.60 7.68 16.91
C PHE A 367 21.67 6.68 18.06
N ALA A 368 21.12 5.49 17.86
CA ALA A 368 21.43 4.35 18.70
C ALA A 368 21.46 3.05 17.92
N ASN A 369 22.56 2.31 18.06
CA ASN A 369 22.56 0.86 17.90
C ASN A 369 22.27 0.23 19.26
N ILE A 370 21.10 -0.40 19.39
CA ILE A 370 20.66 -0.99 20.66
C ILE A 370 21.28 -2.36 20.96
N ASN A 371 22.04 -2.94 20.05
CA ASN A 371 22.74 -4.22 20.24
C ASN A 371 21.82 -5.33 20.79
N ALA A 372 20.65 -5.49 20.16
CA ALA A 372 19.65 -6.50 20.49
C ALA A 372 20.21 -7.93 20.56
N PRO A 373 21.14 -8.38 19.67
CA PRO A 373 21.74 -9.72 19.77
C PRO A 373 22.45 -9.99 21.11
N SER A 374 22.94 -8.93 21.77
CA SER A 374 23.64 -9.01 23.06
C SER A 374 22.70 -8.79 24.27
N GLY A 375 21.38 -8.76 24.05
CA GLY A 375 20.38 -8.46 25.07
C GLY A 375 20.44 -7.00 25.54
N PHE A 376 20.66 -6.07 24.60
CA PHE A 376 20.73 -4.62 24.85
C PHE A 376 21.89 -4.16 25.73
N LYS A 377 22.93 -4.98 25.85
CA LYS A 377 24.20 -4.59 26.50
C LYS A 377 25.00 -3.73 25.55
N GLU A 378 25.72 -2.74 26.08
CA GLU A 378 26.64 -1.90 25.29
C GLU A 378 25.95 -1.18 24.12
N ILE A 379 24.80 -0.55 24.39
CA ILE A 379 24.13 0.34 23.42
C ILE A 379 25.12 1.39 22.95
N LYS A 380 25.32 1.48 21.64
CA LYS A 380 26.21 2.47 21.02
C LYS A 380 25.39 3.65 20.53
N THR A 381 25.73 4.84 20.97
CA THR A 381 25.09 6.09 20.53
C THR A 381 26.04 7.00 19.75
N ASP A 382 27.33 6.64 19.69
CA ASP A 382 28.31 7.33 18.86
C ASP A 382 28.17 6.89 17.40
N LEU A 383 28.09 7.88 16.51
CA LEU A 383 28.00 7.69 15.06
C LEU A 383 29.35 7.43 14.40
N ALA A 384 30.47 7.60 15.11
CA ALA A 384 31.81 7.51 14.51
C ALA A 384 32.07 6.16 13.79
N GLU A 385 31.52 5.05 14.28
CA GLU A 385 31.63 3.73 13.63
C GLU A 385 30.78 3.60 12.35
N TYR A 386 29.78 4.48 12.18
CA TYR A 386 28.82 4.50 11.08
C TYR A 386 29.08 5.65 10.10
N ASP A 387 30.00 6.57 10.40
CA ASP A 387 30.42 7.64 9.48
C ASP A 387 31.30 7.06 8.36
N CYS A 388 30.62 6.51 7.36
CA CYS A 388 31.22 5.93 6.17
C CYS A 388 30.42 6.29 4.92
N GLU A 389 30.92 5.89 3.75
CA GLU A 389 30.24 6.03 2.47
C GLU A 389 30.08 4.65 1.83
N LEU A 390 28.96 4.45 1.15
CA LEU A 390 28.72 3.35 0.22
C LEU A 390 28.60 3.88 -1.20
N SER A 391 28.79 3.01 -2.18
CA SER A 391 28.47 3.30 -3.57
C SER A 391 26.99 3.68 -3.71
N ARG A 392 26.70 4.75 -4.45
CA ARG A 392 25.32 5.16 -4.73
C ARG A 392 24.63 4.18 -5.67
N LEU A 393 23.33 3.98 -5.48
CA LEU A 393 22.52 3.12 -6.31
C LEU A 393 22.10 3.85 -7.60
N SER A 394 22.04 3.10 -8.69
CA SER A 394 21.56 3.60 -9.98
C SER A 394 20.07 3.90 -9.95
N GLU A 395 19.64 4.79 -10.85
CA GLU A 395 18.22 5.05 -11.10
C GLU A 395 17.51 3.85 -11.69
N VAL A 396 16.25 3.68 -11.30
CA VAL A 396 15.38 2.65 -11.83
C VAL A 396 14.88 3.07 -13.21
N GLU A 397 15.11 2.22 -14.20
CA GLU A 397 14.55 2.35 -15.54
C GLU A 397 13.28 1.49 -15.65
N LEU A 398 12.20 2.04 -16.24
CA LEU A 398 10.90 1.39 -16.48
C LEU A 398 10.71 1.00 -17.94
#